data_AF-A0A2N2HHW7-F1
#
_entry.id   AF-A0A2N2HHW7-F1
#
_cell.length_a   1.000
_cell.length_b   1.000
_cell.length_c   1.000
_cell.angle_alpha   90.00
_cell.angle_beta   90.00
_cell.angle_gamma   90.00
#
_symmetry.space_group_name_H-M   'P 1'
#
loop_
_entity.id
_entity.type
_entity.pdbx_description
1 polymer ?
#
loop_
_entity_poly.entity_id
_entity_poly.type
_entity_poly.pdbx_seq_one_letter_code
_entity_poly.pdbx_strand_id
1 'polypeptide(L)'
;MLSFSRLWRSPAVSLLLVSLAVSPSLTGCAAMMSVGRPSTALKAVEGAGLGVVVRRAEASSEVAAHVDRLLVETPVSKNASWPAQLLITREGADRILTEASKSGTYANQPAEVMPVEVWARVLSEATSSEGEHASLMKRISTEMAVEYADVAKKNQAFLSRREAATKAEEDLDQRKGALAETELASEKAKVDRMDEEADAAEEAFQEAKAAFVDKVRTCAGKVPKDVRDETGKVLVRLREAVEDADKAIGAALVRYPVAAPSLLGDAQTQAKVFLADVIEEKSGKRPDTSSIQPSIELDGLMPKIGISGLSSKELGSLDVGEVTSETAARTSAWVSKALTLMAWAPSTASTLGYQASVLDAILDGFEEAGWQRPEDLEIEAKAVEED
;
A
#
# COMPACT_ATOMS: atom_id res chain seq x y z
N MET A 1 3.04 3.61 -39.06
CA MET A 1 3.04 4.93 -38.40
C MET A 1 1.61 5.42 -38.26
N LEU A 2 0.92 4.95 -37.23
CA LEU A 2 -0.43 5.41 -36.88
C LEU A 2 -0.28 6.45 -35.75
N SER A 3 -0.95 7.58 -35.93
CA SER A 3 -0.74 8.83 -35.18
C SER A 3 -1.10 8.68 -33.70
N PHE A 4 -0.11 8.88 -32.83
CA PHE A 4 -0.14 8.94 -31.36
C PHE A 4 -1.22 9.89 -30.76
N SER A 5 -1.81 10.76 -31.58
CA SER A 5 -2.77 11.80 -31.16
C SER A 5 -4.22 11.35 -31.00
N ARG A 6 -4.57 10.10 -31.32
CA ARG A 6 -5.97 9.60 -31.20
C ARG A 6 -6.27 8.83 -29.92
N LEU A 7 -5.27 8.24 -29.25
CA LEU A 7 -5.51 7.49 -28.00
C LEU A 7 -5.85 8.43 -26.83
N TRP A 8 -5.22 9.60 -26.78
CA TRP A 8 -5.49 10.68 -25.82
C TRP A 8 -6.76 11.49 -26.12
N ARG A 9 -7.42 11.22 -27.26
CA ARG A 9 -8.74 11.76 -27.60
C ARG A 9 -9.87 10.75 -27.36
N SER A 10 -9.56 9.59 -26.81
CA SER A 10 -10.61 8.70 -26.34
C SER A 10 -11.21 9.32 -25.07
N PRO A 11 -12.52 9.59 -25.03
CA PRO A 11 -13.15 10.21 -23.85
C PRO A 11 -12.85 9.43 -22.56
N ALA A 12 -12.58 8.12 -22.64
CA ALA A 12 -12.21 7.27 -21.50
C ALA A 12 -10.92 7.69 -20.76
N VAL A 13 -9.91 8.26 -21.45
CA VAL A 13 -8.61 8.63 -20.82
C VAL A 13 -8.63 10.08 -20.33
N SER A 14 -9.38 10.96 -21.00
CA SER A 14 -9.56 12.35 -20.55
C SER A 14 -10.55 12.48 -19.39
N LEU A 15 -11.51 11.58 -19.23
CA LEU A 15 -12.46 11.59 -18.10
C LEU A 15 -11.82 11.13 -16.79
N LEU A 16 -10.85 10.21 -16.84
CA LEU A 16 -10.10 9.72 -15.65
C LEU A 16 -9.22 10.81 -14.99
N LEU A 17 -8.84 11.86 -15.74
CA LEU A 17 -8.05 12.99 -15.24
C LEU A 17 -8.91 14.21 -14.85
N VAL A 18 -10.17 14.29 -15.31
CA VAL A 18 -11.08 15.43 -15.07
C VAL A 18 -12.07 15.13 -13.92
N SER A 19 -12.32 13.86 -13.59
CA SER A 19 -13.09 13.47 -12.40
C SER A 19 -12.40 13.82 -11.07
N LEU A 20 -11.10 14.15 -11.09
CA LEU A 20 -10.33 14.60 -9.92
C LEU A 20 -10.70 16.01 -9.41
N ALA A 21 -11.49 16.80 -10.15
CA ALA A 21 -11.74 18.21 -9.80
C ALA A 21 -13.14 18.52 -9.24
N VAL A 22 -14.11 17.59 -9.23
CA VAL A 22 -15.51 17.92 -8.85
C VAL A 22 -16.24 16.83 -8.06
N SER A 23 -15.55 16.03 -7.25
CA SER A 23 -16.22 15.22 -6.22
C SER A 23 -15.58 15.46 -4.85
N PRO A 24 -16.14 16.35 -4.00
CA PRO A 24 -15.68 16.54 -2.62
C PRO A 24 -15.86 15.28 -1.73
N SER A 25 -16.38 14.19 -2.28
CA SER A 25 -16.71 12.92 -1.64
C SER A 25 -15.64 11.83 -1.78
N LEU A 26 -14.63 11.97 -2.67
CA LEU A 26 -13.63 10.91 -2.91
C LEU A 26 -12.50 10.84 -1.88
N THR A 27 -12.43 11.78 -0.94
CA THR A 27 -11.36 11.83 0.05
C THR A 27 -11.94 11.62 1.45
N GLY A 28 -12.11 10.37 1.86
CA GLY A 28 -12.32 10.04 3.28
C GLY A 28 -11.25 10.74 4.13
N CYS A 29 -11.60 11.13 5.36
CA CYS A 29 -10.75 12.02 6.19
C CYS A 29 -9.28 11.54 6.31
N ALA A 30 -9.04 10.22 6.27
CA ALA A 30 -7.70 9.64 6.31
C ALA A 30 -6.85 9.94 5.06
N ALA A 31 -7.45 9.91 3.86
CA ALA A 31 -6.76 10.28 2.62
C ALA A 31 -6.42 11.78 2.57
N MET A 32 -7.31 12.64 3.10
CA MET A 32 -7.00 14.08 3.23
C MET A 32 -5.86 14.35 4.21
N MET A 33 -5.80 13.63 5.34
CA MET A 33 -4.75 13.83 6.35
C MET A 33 -3.37 13.36 5.88
N SER A 34 -3.28 12.23 5.18
CA SER A 34 -2.01 11.72 4.64
C SER A 34 -1.44 12.61 3.53
N VAL A 35 -2.31 13.08 2.64
CA VAL A 35 -1.97 14.01 1.54
C VAL A 35 -1.68 15.43 2.03
N GLY A 36 -2.31 15.88 3.12
CA GLY A 36 -2.18 17.23 3.66
C GLY A 36 -0.86 17.54 4.38
N ARG A 37 0.04 16.56 4.56
CA ARG A 37 1.33 16.76 5.24
C ARG A 37 2.33 17.54 4.36
N PRO A 38 3.04 18.55 4.88
CA PRO A 38 4.02 19.32 4.11
C PRO A 38 5.13 18.47 3.47
N SER A 39 5.64 17.46 4.18
CA SER A 39 6.65 16.52 3.65
C SER A 39 6.10 15.66 2.50
N THR A 40 4.83 15.28 2.56
CA THR A 40 4.12 14.57 1.49
C THR A 40 3.88 15.47 0.28
N ALA A 41 3.53 16.74 0.49
CA ALA A 41 3.30 17.71 -0.59
C ALA A 41 4.55 17.91 -1.47
N LEU A 42 5.74 17.87 -0.88
CA LEU A 42 7.01 17.93 -1.63
C LEU A 42 7.20 16.72 -2.57
N LYS A 43 6.55 15.59 -2.31
CA LYS A 43 6.61 14.42 -3.19
C LYS A 43 5.78 14.59 -4.47
N ALA A 44 4.92 15.61 -4.56
CA ALA A 44 4.24 15.97 -5.81
C ALA A 44 5.22 16.35 -6.93
N VAL A 45 6.30 17.04 -6.55
CA VAL A 45 7.32 17.59 -7.47
C VAL A 45 8.57 16.72 -7.56
N GLU A 46 8.64 15.61 -6.81
CA GLU A 46 9.68 14.60 -6.97
C GLU A 46 9.56 13.95 -8.36
N GLY A 47 10.69 13.60 -8.97
CA GLY A 47 10.72 13.00 -10.30
C GLY A 47 10.40 11.50 -10.34
N ALA A 48 9.80 10.95 -9.29
CA ALA A 48 9.42 9.54 -9.20
C ALA A 48 8.49 9.12 -10.36
N GLY A 49 8.85 8.06 -11.09
CA GLY A 49 8.02 7.44 -12.11
C GLY A 49 6.89 6.59 -11.50
N LEU A 50 5.99 6.09 -12.35
CA LEU A 50 4.81 5.34 -11.87
C LEU A 50 5.20 4.05 -11.16
N GLY A 51 6.31 3.42 -11.54
CA GLY A 51 6.87 2.25 -10.84
C GLY A 51 7.10 2.50 -9.34
N VAL A 52 7.75 3.62 -9.01
CA VAL A 52 8.02 4.02 -7.61
C VAL A 52 6.73 4.39 -6.89
N VAL A 53 5.80 5.08 -7.56
CA VAL A 53 4.49 5.44 -7.01
C VAL A 53 3.70 4.20 -6.61
N VAL A 54 3.60 3.21 -7.50
CA VAL A 54 2.91 1.94 -7.22
C VAL A 54 3.61 1.20 -6.10
N ARG A 55 4.94 1.10 -6.12
CA ARG A 55 5.70 0.38 -5.08
C ARG A 55 5.51 0.99 -3.69
N ARG A 56 5.53 2.32 -3.55
CA ARG A 56 5.27 3.00 -2.27
C ARG A 56 3.90 2.61 -1.72
N ALA A 57 2.89 2.62 -2.57
CA ALA A 57 1.55 2.24 -2.16
C ALA A 57 1.47 0.74 -1.77
N GLU A 58 2.16 -0.14 -2.51
CA GLU A 58 2.20 -1.57 -2.22
C GLU A 58 2.90 -1.85 -0.88
N ALA A 59 4.06 -1.24 -0.66
CA ALA A 59 4.81 -1.36 0.59
C ALA A 59 3.96 -0.88 1.79
N SER A 60 3.19 0.20 1.64
CA SER A 60 2.25 0.65 2.68
C SER A 60 1.15 -0.37 2.96
N SER A 61 0.63 -1.03 1.92
CA SER A 61 -0.39 -2.08 2.05
C SER A 61 0.16 -3.34 2.72
N GLU A 62 1.39 -3.73 2.36
CA GLU A 62 2.16 -4.82 3.00
C GLU A 62 2.36 -4.52 4.50
N VAL A 63 2.80 -3.31 4.85
CA VAL A 63 2.95 -2.88 6.24
C VAL A 63 1.63 -2.95 6.99
N ALA A 64 0.55 -2.40 6.43
CA ALA A 64 -0.77 -2.46 7.07
C ALA A 64 -1.20 -3.91 7.36
N ALA A 65 -1.06 -4.81 6.37
CA ALA A 65 -1.41 -6.22 6.54
C ALA A 65 -0.53 -6.91 7.60
N HIS A 66 0.77 -6.63 7.63
CA HIS A 66 1.67 -7.23 8.60
C HIS A 66 1.48 -6.68 10.02
N VAL A 67 1.13 -5.40 10.17
CA VAL A 67 0.76 -4.82 11.48
C VAL A 67 -0.48 -5.50 12.03
N ASP A 68 -1.53 -5.70 11.23
CA ASP A 68 -2.72 -6.46 11.64
C ASP A 68 -2.34 -7.88 12.08
N ARG A 69 -1.59 -8.59 11.23
CA ARG A 69 -1.11 -9.95 11.53
C ARG A 69 -0.35 -10.00 12.86
N LEU A 70 0.52 -9.04 13.15
CA LEU A 70 1.28 -9.00 14.40
C LEU A 70 0.43 -8.63 15.62
N LEU A 71 -0.54 -7.72 15.44
CA LEU A 71 -1.42 -7.29 16.52
C LEU A 71 -2.39 -8.40 16.94
N VAL A 72 -2.99 -9.13 15.99
CA VAL A 72 -4.11 -10.04 16.32
C VAL A 72 -3.91 -11.51 15.96
N GLU A 73 -2.90 -11.87 15.18
CA GLU A 73 -2.76 -13.26 14.67
C GLU A 73 -1.45 -13.94 15.04
N THR A 74 -0.36 -13.19 15.26
CA THR A 74 0.98 -13.75 15.45
C THR A 74 1.26 -14.05 16.92
N PRO A 75 1.44 -15.32 17.30
CA PRO A 75 1.71 -15.69 18.68
C PRO A 75 2.93 -14.97 19.27
N VAL A 76 2.83 -14.63 20.55
CA VAL A 76 3.89 -13.99 21.34
C VAL A 76 4.13 -14.73 22.64
N SER A 77 5.40 -14.86 23.00
CA SER A 77 5.88 -15.37 24.29
C SER A 77 7.17 -14.65 24.65
N LYS A 78 7.64 -14.84 25.88
CA LYS A 78 8.94 -14.33 26.32
C LYS A 78 10.12 -14.82 25.46
N ASN A 79 9.95 -15.94 24.76
CA ASN A 79 10.98 -16.55 23.90
C ASN A 79 10.74 -16.29 22.41
N ALA A 80 9.67 -15.55 22.04
CA ALA A 80 9.44 -15.21 20.65
C ALA A 80 10.60 -14.34 20.15
N SER A 81 11.19 -14.70 19.01
CA SER A 81 12.31 -13.97 18.43
C SER A 81 11.88 -12.75 17.62
N TRP A 82 10.65 -12.77 17.07
CA TRP A 82 10.17 -11.71 16.19
C TRP A 82 10.06 -10.31 16.84
N PRO A 83 9.69 -10.14 18.14
CA PRO A 83 9.66 -8.81 18.76
C PRO A 83 11.01 -8.10 18.70
N ALA A 84 12.11 -8.86 18.81
CA ALA A 84 13.46 -8.31 18.72
C ALA A 84 13.83 -7.90 17.29
N GLN A 85 13.25 -8.53 16.25
CA GLN A 85 13.48 -8.17 14.85
C GLN A 85 12.94 -6.77 14.52
N LEU A 86 11.87 -6.35 15.21
CA LEU A 86 11.32 -4.99 15.05
C LEU A 86 12.23 -3.91 15.61
N LEU A 87 13.16 -4.27 16.49
CA LEU A 87 14.19 -3.36 17.02
C LEU A 87 15.38 -3.26 16.06
N ILE A 88 15.09 -3.10 14.75
CA ILE A 88 16.10 -2.96 13.72
C ILE A 88 17.01 -1.77 14.02
N THR A 89 18.32 -1.96 13.83
CA THR A 89 19.30 -0.88 13.99
C THR A 89 19.28 0.05 12.78
N ARG A 90 19.72 1.29 12.95
CA ARG A 90 19.91 2.24 11.85
C ARG A 90 20.77 1.65 10.72
N GLU A 91 21.88 1.00 11.06
CA GLU A 91 22.74 0.29 10.08
C GLU A 91 22.00 -0.85 9.35
N GLY A 92 21.12 -1.58 10.05
CA GLY A 92 20.26 -2.59 9.43
C GLY A 92 19.29 -1.97 8.42
N ALA A 93 18.63 -0.88 8.81
CA ALA A 93 17.71 -0.15 7.96
C ALA A 93 18.43 0.44 6.73
N ASP A 94 19.59 1.08 6.92
CA ASP A 94 20.40 1.65 5.85
C ASP A 94 20.81 0.61 4.82
N ARG A 95 21.14 -0.62 5.26
CA ARG A 95 21.44 -1.74 4.35
C ARG A 95 20.23 -2.11 3.50
N ILE A 96 19.05 -2.22 4.10
CA ILE A 96 17.82 -2.54 3.37
C ILE A 96 17.48 -1.42 2.38
N LEU A 97 17.58 -0.15 2.78
CA LEU A 97 17.34 0.98 1.89
C LEU A 97 18.34 1.05 0.73
N THR A 98 19.61 0.71 0.99
CA THR A 98 20.66 0.63 -0.06
C THR A 98 20.41 -0.52 -1.03
N GLU A 99 19.89 -1.63 -0.55
CA GLU A 99 19.52 -2.76 -1.40
C GLU A 99 18.31 -2.39 -2.28
N ALA A 100 17.29 -1.79 -1.67
CA ALA A 100 16.11 -1.30 -2.37
C ALA A 100 16.44 -0.22 -3.40
N SER A 101 17.39 0.69 -3.12
CA SER A 101 17.80 1.75 -4.07
C SER A 101 18.45 1.19 -5.35
N LYS A 102 19.00 -0.03 -5.27
CA LYS A 102 19.61 -0.74 -6.40
C LYS A 102 18.62 -1.63 -7.16
N SER A 103 17.40 -1.79 -6.65
CA SER A 103 16.36 -2.58 -7.31
C SER A 103 15.93 -1.93 -8.63
N GLY A 104 15.42 -2.73 -9.57
CA GLY A 104 14.97 -2.22 -10.87
C GLY A 104 13.85 -1.17 -10.80
N THR A 105 13.12 -1.10 -9.69
CA THR A 105 12.07 -0.10 -9.46
C THR A 105 12.64 1.28 -9.15
N TYR A 106 13.69 1.35 -8.33
CA TYR A 106 14.28 2.61 -7.86
C TYR A 106 15.54 3.03 -8.64
N ALA A 107 16.26 2.07 -9.21
CA ALA A 107 17.49 2.33 -9.93
C ALA A 107 17.25 3.32 -11.08
N ASN A 108 18.10 4.35 -11.16
CA ASN A 108 18.03 5.41 -12.16
C ASN A 108 16.75 6.27 -12.11
N GLN A 109 16.05 6.29 -10.98
CA GLN A 109 14.94 7.22 -10.77
C GLN A 109 15.35 8.34 -9.81
N PRO A 110 14.98 9.60 -10.09
CA PRO A 110 15.20 10.73 -9.19
C PRO A 110 14.15 10.70 -8.06
N ALA A 111 14.20 9.63 -7.26
CA ALA A 111 13.28 9.35 -6.18
C ALA A 111 14.01 8.78 -4.97
N GLU A 112 13.53 9.16 -3.79
CA GLU A 112 14.00 8.60 -2.52
C GLU A 112 13.35 7.23 -2.25
N VAL A 113 14.15 6.30 -1.71
CA VAL A 113 13.66 5.07 -1.10
C VAL A 113 13.18 5.39 0.30
N MET A 114 11.88 5.26 0.53
CA MET A 114 11.24 5.64 1.79
C MET A 114 11.37 4.54 2.86
N PRO A 115 11.36 4.88 4.16
CA PRO A 115 11.49 3.91 5.26
C PRO A 115 10.45 2.79 5.26
N VAL A 116 9.30 2.99 4.59
CA VAL A 116 8.28 1.95 4.39
C VAL A 116 8.85 0.64 3.82
N GLU A 117 9.92 0.70 3.00
CA GLU A 117 10.56 -0.50 2.45
C GLU A 117 11.27 -1.34 3.53
N VAL A 118 11.82 -0.66 4.55
CA VAL A 118 12.41 -1.35 5.71
C VAL A 118 11.33 -2.08 6.46
N TRP A 119 10.21 -1.41 6.73
CA TRP A 119 9.10 -2.00 7.48
C TRP A 119 8.41 -3.13 6.72
N ALA A 120 8.17 -2.97 5.42
CA ALA A 120 7.60 -4.03 4.58
C ALA A 120 8.44 -5.32 4.67
N ARG A 121 9.77 -5.21 4.62
CA ARG A 121 10.68 -6.35 4.79
C ARG A 121 10.68 -6.90 6.22
N VAL A 122 11.00 -6.06 7.20
CA VAL A 122 11.17 -6.48 8.60
C VAL A 122 9.89 -7.11 9.16
N LEU A 123 8.73 -6.52 8.87
CA LEU A 123 7.46 -7.03 9.36
C LEU A 123 7.05 -8.32 8.64
N SER A 124 7.48 -8.56 7.40
CA SER A 124 7.22 -9.83 6.70
C SER A 124 7.97 -11.00 7.34
N GLU A 125 9.20 -10.76 7.82
CA GLU A 125 10.06 -11.76 8.46
C GLU A 125 9.64 -12.04 9.92
N ALA A 126 8.96 -11.08 10.55
CA ALA A 126 8.48 -11.14 11.93
C ALA A 126 7.34 -12.15 12.13
N THR A 127 7.65 -13.44 12.11
CA THR A 127 6.66 -14.52 12.20
C THR A 127 6.88 -15.42 13.42
N SER A 128 5.82 -16.08 13.87
CA SER A 128 5.88 -17.16 14.85
C SER A 128 4.72 -18.11 14.65
N SER A 129 4.93 -19.40 14.90
CA SER A 129 3.88 -20.42 14.97
C SER A 129 3.55 -20.85 16.40
N GLU A 130 4.33 -20.40 17.39
CA GLU A 130 4.21 -20.81 18.79
C GLU A 130 4.27 -19.59 19.72
N GLY A 131 3.48 -19.61 20.80
CA GLY A 131 3.46 -18.54 21.79
C GLY A 131 2.56 -18.84 22.97
N GLU A 132 2.85 -18.19 24.10
CA GLU A 132 2.03 -18.27 25.32
C GLU A 132 0.71 -17.52 25.13
N HIS A 133 0.72 -16.47 24.30
CA HIS A 133 -0.44 -15.70 23.90
C HIS A 133 -0.59 -15.76 22.39
N ALA A 134 -1.83 -15.83 21.89
CA ALA A 134 -2.07 -15.97 20.45
C ALA A 134 -1.71 -14.70 19.65
N SER A 135 -1.57 -13.54 20.31
CA SER A 135 -1.17 -12.28 19.68
C SER A 135 -0.69 -11.23 20.69
N LEU A 136 -0.10 -10.13 20.19
CA LEU A 136 0.21 -8.95 21.02
C LEU A 136 -1.03 -8.41 21.72
N MET A 137 -2.14 -8.25 21.00
CA MET A 137 -3.39 -7.78 21.59
C MET A 137 -3.86 -8.71 22.71
N LYS A 138 -3.81 -10.04 22.53
CA LYS A 138 -4.20 -10.97 23.60
C LYS A 138 -3.24 -10.97 24.79
N ARG A 139 -1.96 -10.64 24.58
CA ARG A 139 -0.99 -10.43 25.66
C ARG A 139 -1.35 -9.22 26.53
N ILE A 140 -1.84 -8.15 25.90
CA ILE A 140 -2.27 -6.91 26.56
C ILE A 140 -3.65 -7.08 27.20
N SER A 141 -4.64 -7.52 26.42
CA SER A 141 -6.02 -7.76 26.84
C SER A 141 -6.78 -8.65 25.84
N THR A 142 -7.30 -9.78 26.31
CA THR A 142 -8.08 -10.71 25.47
C THR A 142 -9.37 -10.08 24.93
N GLU A 143 -10.02 -9.21 25.72
CA GLU A 143 -11.24 -8.50 25.31
C GLU A 143 -10.97 -7.54 24.15
N MET A 144 -9.86 -6.79 24.22
CA MET A 144 -9.48 -5.84 23.16
C MET A 144 -9.15 -6.54 21.83
N ALA A 145 -8.56 -7.73 21.88
CA ALA A 145 -8.23 -8.49 20.67
C ALA A 145 -9.47 -8.87 19.85
N VAL A 146 -10.59 -9.20 20.51
CA VAL A 146 -11.84 -9.55 19.82
C VAL A 146 -12.47 -8.31 19.19
N GLU A 147 -12.55 -7.23 19.96
CA GLU A 147 -13.17 -5.97 19.49
C GLU A 147 -12.38 -5.30 18.37
N TYR A 148 -11.06 -5.41 18.38
CA TYR A 148 -10.22 -4.96 17.25
C TYR A 148 -10.68 -5.58 15.93
N ALA A 149 -10.83 -6.91 15.91
CA ALA A 149 -11.23 -7.63 14.70
C ALA A 149 -12.64 -7.24 14.23
N ASP A 150 -13.55 -6.92 15.17
CA ASP A 150 -14.90 -6.51 14.82
C ASP A 150 -14.96 -5.08 14.26
N VAL A 151 -14.16 -4.15 14.79
CA VAL A 151 -14.03 -2.80 14.20
C VAL A 151 -13.30 -2.85 12.86
N ALA A 152 -12.28 -3.70 12.71
CA ALA A 152 -11.59 -3.93 11.44
C ALA A 152 -12.56 -4.45 10.36
N LYS A 153 -13.47 -5.37 10.69
CA LYS A 153 -14.53 -5.81 9.77
C LYS A 153 -15.46 -4.67 9.36
N LYS A 154 -15.78 -3.74 10.26
CA LYS A 154 -16.58 -2.55 9.93
C LYS A 154 -15.84 -1.63 8.95
N ASN A 155 -14.54 -1.42 9.17
CA ASN A 155 -13.69 -0.70 8.22
C ASN A 155 -13.71 -1.40 6.85
N GLN A 156 -13.49 -2.72 6.79
CA GLN A 156 -13.53 -3.48 5.54
C GLN A 156 -14.89 -3.37 4.84
N ALA A 157 -15.99 -3.41 5.58
CA ALA A 157 -17.33 -3.26 5.03
C ALA A 157 -17.59 -1.85 4.47
N PHE A 158 -17.10 -0.81 5.15
CA PHE A 158 -17.10 0.56 4.63
C PHE A 158 -16.31 0.65 3.32
N LEU A 159 -15.07 0.17 3.33
CA LEU A 159 -14.15 0.22 2.20
C LEU A 159 -14.69 -0.53 0.98
N SER A 160 -15.27 -1.71 1.19
CA SER A 160 -15.89 -2.51 0.12
C SER A 160 -17.10 -1.81 -0.49
N ARG A 161 -17.91 -1.12 0.31
CA ARG A 161 -19.06 -0.33 -0.18
C ARG A 161 -18.60 0.88 -0.98
N ARG A 162 -17.60 1.61 -0.47
CA ARG A 162 -17.04 2.76 -1.17
C ARG A 162 -16.43 2.35 -2.51
N GLU A 163 -15.65 1.27 -2.55
CA GLU A 163 -15.10 0.73 -3.79
C GLU A 163 -16.21 0.38 -4.80
N ALA A 164 -17.28 -0.27 -4.34
CA ALA A 164 -18.42 -0.60 -5.19
C ALA A 164 -19.14 0.65 -5.73
N ALA A 165 -19.31 1.68 -4.91
CA ALA A 165 -19.93 2.95 -5.30
C ALA A 165 -19.07 3.69 -6.34
N THR A 166 -17.77 3.85 -6.07
CA THR A 166 -16.82 4.47 -7.02
C THR A 166 -16.78 3.73 -8.35
N LYS A 167 -16.73 2.39 -8.33
CA LYS A 167 -16.77 1.60 -9.56
C LYS A 167 -18.06 1.81 -10.34
N ALA A 168 -19.20 1.88 -9.64
CA ALA A 168 -20.48 2.13 -10.29
C ALA A 168 -20.55 3.55 -10.90
N GLU A 169 -19.96 4.54 -10.24
CA GLU A 169 -19.81 5.91 -10.76
C GLU A 169 -18.93 5.93 -12.02
N GLU A 170 -17.77 5.29 -12.00
CA GLU A 170 -16.85 5.18 -13.16
C GLU A 170 -17.52 4.47 -14.35
N ASP A 171 -18.16 3.33 -14.10
CA ASP A 171 -18.87 2.57 -15.14
C ASP A 171 -20.02 3.40 -15.75
N LEU A 172 -20.75 4.16 -14.91
CA LEU A 172 -21.78 5.06 -15.37
C LEU A 172 -21.18 6.20 -16.21
N ASP A 173 -20.08 6.80 -15.76
CA ASP A 173 -19.41 7.89 -16.45
C ASP A 173 -18.93 7.50 -17.86
N GLN A 174 -18.43 6.28 -18.01
CA GLN A 174 -18.01 5.72 -19.30
C GLN A 174 -19.17 5.50 -20.27
N ARG A 175 -20.35 5.10 -19.78
CA ARG A 175 -21.50 4.72 -20.63
C ARG A 175 -22.62 5.76 -20.70
N LYS A 176 -22.59 6.82 -19.88
CA LYS A 176 -23.69 7.81 -19.76
C LYS A 176 -24.12 8.44 -21.08
N GLY A 177 -23.19 8.60 -22.04
CA GLY A 177 -23.49 9.15 -23.37
C GLY A 177 -24.31 8.24 -24.28
N ALA A 178 -24.45 6.96 -23.93
CA ALA A 178 -25.21 5.96 -24.68
C ALA A 178 -26.57 5.62 -24.03
N LEU A 179 -26.87 6.15 -22.85
CA LEU A 179 -28.10 5.85 -22.10
C LEU A 179 -29.24 6.80 -22.48
N ALA A 180 -30.46 6.29 -22.50
CA ALA A 180 -31.65 7.15 -22.56
C ALA A 180 -31.79 7.96 -21.25
N GLU A 181 -32.45 9.12 -21.31
CA GLU A 181 -32.57 10.02 -20.14
C GLU A 181 -33.18 9.34 -18.91
N THR A 182 -34.20 8.51 -19.09
CA THR A 182 -34.84 7.76 -18.00
C THR A 182 -33.94 6.67 -17.44
N GLU A 183 -33.12 6.02 -18.27
CA GLU A 183 -32.15 5.02 -17.84
C GLU A 183 -31.00 5.68 -17.08
N LEU A 184 -30.48 6.79 -17.60
CA LEU A 184 -29.45 7.59 -16.94
C LEU A 184 -29.91 8.06 -15.55
N ALA A 185 -31.15 8.54 -15.43
CA ALA A 185 -31.72 8.95 -14.14
C ALA A 185 -31.81 7.78 -13.15
N SER A 186 -32.24 6.60 -13.62
CA SER A 186 -32.31 5.39 -12.79
C SER A 186 -30.94 4.91 -12.33
N GLU A 187 -29.93 4.97 -13.19
CA GLU A 187 -28.56 4.56 -12.88
C GLU A 187 -27.89 5.55 -11.91
N LYS A 188 -28.08 6.86 -12.10
CA LYS A 188 -27.62 7.87 -11.13
C LYS A 188 -28.22 7.62 -9.74
N ALA A 189 -29.53 7.43 -9.65
CA ALA A 189 -30.20 7.13 -8.38
C ALA A 189 -29.76 5.79 -7.75
N LYS A 190 -29.15 4.88 -8.52
CA LYS A 190 -28.53 3.67 -7.97
C LYS A 190 -27.15 3.98 -7.41
N VAL A 191 -26.32 4.75 -8.12
CA VAL A 191 -25.00 5.20 -7.65
C VAL A 191 -25.16 6.03 -6.37
N ASP A 192 -26.09 7.00 -6.35
CA ASP A 192 -26.35 7.86 -5.17
C ASP A 192 -26.71 7.02 -3.93
N ARG A 193 -27.51 5.96 -4.09
CA ARG A 193 -27.83 5.03 -2.98
C ARG A 193 -26.62 4.24 -2.50
N MET A 194 -25.74 3.82 -3.41
CA MET A 194 -24.51 3.12 -3.04
C MET A 194 -23.56 4.05 -2.28
N ASP A 195 -23.51 5.34 -2.64
CA ASP A 195 -22.76 6.36 -1.90
C ASP A 195 -23.35 6.59 -0.50
N GLU A 196 -24.68 6.74 -0.38
CA GLU A 196 -25.36 6.85 0.93
C GLU A 196 -25.09 5.63 1.83
N GLU A 197 -25.10 4.42 1.26
CA GLU A 197 -24.77 3.18 2.00
C GLU A 197 -23.29 3.13 2.43
N ALA A 198 -22.38 3.67 1.61
CA ALA A 198 -20.96 3.79 1.95
C ALA A 198 -20.74 4.82 3.07
N ASP A 199 -21.40 5.98 3.00
CA ASP A 199 -21.36 7.04 4.02
C ASP A 199 -21.88 6.53 5.37
N ALA A 200 -23.02 5.84 5.39
CA ALA A 200 -23.57 5.26 6.60
C ALA A 200 -22.66 4.18 7.21
N ALA A 201 -21.95 3.42 6.36
CA ALA A 201 -20.95 2.46 6.82
C ALA A 201 -19.70 3.14 7.38
N GLU A 202 -19.28 4.28 6.81
CA GLU A 202 -18.19 5.10 7.32
C GLU A 202 -18.53 5.66 8.71
N GLU A 203 -19.71 6.24 8.89
CA GLU A 203 -20.18 6.76 10.18
C GLU A 203 -20.19 5.65 11.25
N ALA A 204 -20.78 4.50 10.94
CA ALA A 204 -20.80 3.35 11.85
C ALA A 204 -19.40 2.82 12.18
N PHE A 205 -18.45 2.92 11.25
CA PHE A 205 -17.06 2.58 11.50
C PHE A 205 -16.38 3.62 12.41
N GLN A 206 -16.54 4.93 12.14
CA GLN A 206 -15.93 5.98 12.94
C GLN A 206 -16.45 5.99 14.38
N GLU A 207 -17.75 5.81 14.59
CA GLU A 207 -18.34 5.66 15.93
C GLU A 207 -17.76 4.46 16.67
N ALA A 208 -17.69 3.30 16.01
CA ALA A 208 -17.13 2.08 16.60
C ALA A 208 -15.63 2.23 16.90
N LYS A 209 -14.89 2.90 16.00
CA LYS A 209 -13.47 3.22 16.17
C LYS A 209 -13.26 4.11 17.41
N ALA A 210 -14.02 5.20 17.54
CA ALA A 210 -13.90 6.12 18.66
C ALA A 210 -14.16 5.42 20.00
N ALA A 211 -15.28 4.69 20.10
CA ALA A 211 -15.63 3.93 21.30
C ALA A 211 -14.57 2.87 21.66
N PHE A 212 -14.02 2.19 20.64
CA PHE A 212 -12.98 1.20 20.85
C PHE A 212 -11.66 1.83 21.31
N VAL A 213 -11.24 2.95 20.71
CA VAL A 213 -10.02 3.69 21.07
C VAL A 213 -10.03 4.14 22.54
N ASP A 214 -11.15 4.69 23.02
CA ASP A 214 -11.29 5.11 24.42
C ASP A 214 -11.17 3.92 25.39
N LYS A 215 -11.77 2.79 25.01
CA LYS A 215 -11.70 1.55 25.78
C LYS A 215 -10.29 0.97 25.78
N VAL A 216 -9.62 0.96 24.62
CA VAL A 216 -8.23 0.51 24.45
C VAL A 216 -7.31 1.26 25.40
N ARG A 217 -7.39 2.59 25.43
CA ARG A 217 -6.60 3.44 26.33
C ARG A 217 -6.84 3.09 27.81
N THR A 218 -8.10 2.99 28.20
CA THR A 218 -8.50 2.65 29.57
C THR A 218 -8.00 1.27 30.01
N CYS A 219 -8.06 0.28 29.12
CA CYS A 219 -7.58 -1.07 29.38
C CYS A 219 -6.05 -1.12 29.42
N ALA A 220 -5.37 -0.44 28.51
CA ALA A 220 -3.91 -0.35 28.46
C ALA A 220 -3.33 0.24 29.76
N GLY A 221 -4.00 1.24 30.37
CA GLY A 221 -3.61 1.79 31.67
C GLY A 221 -3.67 0.81 32.85
N LYS A 222 -4.31 -0.35 32.69
CA LYS A 222 -4.41 -1.39 33.72
C LYS A 222 -3.45 -2.56 33.50
N VAL A 223 -2.74 -2.59 32.37
CA VAL A 223 -1.82 -3.67 32.01
C VAL A 223 -0.66 -3.72 32.99
N PRO A 224 -0.25 -4.87 33.55
CA PRO A 224 0.86 -4.95 34.49
C PRO A 224 2.17 -4.35 33.96
N LYS A 225 2.99 -3.77 34.85
CA LYS A 225 4.24 -3.09 34.48
C LYS A 225 5.20 -3.96 33.66
N ASP A 226 5.37 -5.23 34.04
CA ASP A 226 6.25 -6.18 33.33
C ASP A 226 5.77 -6.41 31.89
N VAL A 227 4.46 -6.52 31.67
CA VAL A 227 3.87 -6.66 30.33
C VAL A 227 4.06 -5.39 29.51
N ARG A 228 3.89 -4.20 30.11
CA ARG A 228 4.12 -2.92 29.43
C ARG A 228 5.58 -2.73 29.04
N ASP A 229 6.51 -3.04 29.95
CA ASP A 229 7.95 -2.92 29.70
C ASP A 229 8.41 -3.89 28.59
N GLU A 230 7.81 -5.10 28.54
CA GLU A 230 8.07 -6.11 27.49
C GLU A 230 7.52 -5.70 26.12
N THR A 231 6.28 -5.20 26.06
CA THR A 231 5.56 -4.96 24.79
C THR A 231 5.65 -3.53 24.27
N GLY A 232 5.95 -2.54 25.12
CA GLY A 232 5.90 -1.12 24.77
C GLY A 232 6.85 -0.74 23.63
N LYS A 233 8.08 -1.24 23.64
CA LYS A 233 9.05 -0.95 22.55
C LYS A 233 8.58 -1.49 21.21
N VAL A 234 7.97 -2.67 21.20
CA VAL A 234 7.41 -3.29 19.99
C VAL A 234 6.27 -2.44 19.44
N LEU A 235 5.36 -1.99 20.31
CA LEU A 235 4.23 -1.14 19.92
C LEU A 235 4.69 0.21 19.34
N VAL A 236 5.75 0.80 19.89
CA VAL A 236 6.37 2.01 19.31
C VAL A 236 6.87 1.75 17.89
N ARG A 237 7.57 0.63 17.66
CA ARG A 237 8.05 0.25 16.32
C ARG A 237 6.93 -0.01 15.32
N LEU A 238 5.85 -0.67 15.75
CA LEU A 238 4.66 -0.84 14.92
C LEU A 238 4.02 0.51 14.59
N ARG A 239 4.01 1.46 15.52
CA ARG A 239 3.46 2.79 15.29
C ARG A 239 4.29 3.63 14.33
N GLU A 240 5.61 3.53 14.40
CA GLU A 240 6.54 4.11 13.42
C GLU A 240 6.32 3.50 12.03
N ALA A 241 6.20 2.17 11.95
CA ALA A 241 5.93 1.48 10.70
C ALA A 241 4.64 1.97 10.04
N VAL A 242 3.55 2.10 10.83
CA VAL A 242 2.28 2.66 10.36
C VAL A 242 2.45 4.11 9.90
N GLU A 243 3.27 4.91 10.59
CA GLU A 243 3.50 6.30 10.21
C GLU A 243 4.24 6.44 8.88
N ASP A 244 5.30 5.66 8.70
CA ASP A 244 6.12 5.68 7.49
C ASP A 244 5.33 5.12 6.30
N ALA A 245 4.49 4.11 6.54
CA ALA A 245 3.53 3.63 5.56
C ALA A 245 2.48 4.69 5.19
N ASP A 246 1.98 5.47 6.16
CA ASP A 246 1.03 6.56 5.90
C ASP A 246 1.68 7.72 5.10
N LYS A 247 2.95 8.05 5.40
CA LYS A 247 3.74 9.00 4.60
C LYS A 247 3.94 8.48 3.17
N ALA A 248 4.25 7.20 2.99
CA ALA A 248 4.50 6.62 1.68
C ALA A 248 3.24 6.49 0.82
N ILE A 249 2.10 6.10 1.40
CA ILE A 249 0.82 6.04 0.66
C ILE A 249 0.34 7.44 0.28
N GLY A 250 0.52 8.43 1.16
CA GLY A 250 0.26 9.84 0.85
C GLY A 250 1.16 10.33 -0.30
N ALA A 251 2.46 9.98 -0.28
CA ALA A 251 3.40 10.35 -1.33
C ALA A 251 3.00 9.73 -2.68
N ALA A 252 2.54 8.47 -2.67
CA ALA A 252 2.02 7.81 -3.85
C ALA A 252 0.77 8.51 -4.40
N LEU A 253 -0.22 8.78 -3.56
CA LEU A 253 -1.47 9.46 -3.93
C LEU A 253 -1.23 10.85 -4.53
N VAL A 254 -0.34 11.64 -3.91
CA VAL A 254 0.00 12.99 -4.39
C VAL A 254 0.74 12.96 -5.73
N ARG A 255 1.64 11.99 -5.92
CA ARG A 255 2.47 11.88 -7.13
C ARG A 255 1.72 11.22 -8.29
N TYR A 256 0.74 10.36 -8.00
CA TYR A 256 0.06 9.54 -9.00
C TYR A 256 -0.49 10.33 -10.20
N PRO A 257 -1.20 11.46 -10.06
CA PRO A 257 -1.73 12.20 -11.21
C PRO A 257 -0.65 12.67 -12.20
N VAL A 258 0.57 12.91 -11.72
CA VAL A 258 1.70 13.37 -12.54
C VAL A 258 2.45 12.18 -13.17
N ALA A 259 2.48 11.03 -12.49
CA ALA A 259 3.16 9.83 -12.98
C ALA A 259 2.25 8.93 -13.86
N ALA A 260 0.93 8.93 -13.68
CA ALA A 260 0.01 8.08 -14.43
C ALA A 260 0.14 8.20 -15.97
N PRO A 261 0.40 9.39 -16.56
CA PRO A 261 0.65 9.52 -18.00
C PRO A 261 1.81 8.66 -18.55
N SER A 262 2.78 8.25 -17.73
CA SER A 262 3.91 7.42 -18.15
C SER A 262 3.64 5.91 -18.11
N LEU A 263 2.40 5.48 -17.82
CA LEU A 263 2.00 4.08 -17.65
C LEU A 263 2.61 3.12 -18.69
N LEU A 264 2.53 3.46 -19.99
CA LEU A 264 3.07 2.59 -21.04
C LEU A 264 4.59 2.43 -20.94
N GLY A 265 5.32 3.53 -20.74
CA GLY A 265 6.77 3.50 -20.60
C GLY A 265 7.21 2.79 -19.32
N ASP A 266 6.53 3.05 -18.20
CA ASP A 266 6.79 2.37 -16.94
C ASP A 266 6.44 0.88 -17.01
N ALA A 267 5.37 0.50 -17.69
CA ALA A 267 5.04 -0.91 -17.91
C ALA A 267 6.14 -1.63 -18.70
N GLN A 268 6.76 -0.98 -19.68
CA GLN A 268 7.89 -1.55 -20.43
C GLN A 268 9.11 -1.72 -19.54
N THR A 269 9.41 -0.74 -18.70
CA THR A 269 10.48 -0.83 -17.70
C THR A 269 10.22 -1.98 -16.74
N GLN A 270 9.01 -2.07 -16.17
CA GLN A 270 8.61 -3.14 -15.25
C GLN A 270 8.63 -4.52 -15.90
N ALA A 271 8.24 -4.65 -17.16
CA ALA A 271 8.37 -5.90 -17.90
C ALA A 271 9.83 -6.38 -18.00
N LYS A 272 10.81 -5.46 -18.17
CA LYS A 272 12.23 -5.82 -18.12
C LYS A 272 12.68 -6.23 -16.72
N VAL A 273 12.18 -5.56 -15.69
CA VAL A 273 12.48 -5.89 -14.29
C VAL A 273 11.95 -7.29 -13.97
N PHE A 274 10.67 -7.56 -14.20
CA PHE A 274 10.07 -8.86 -13.94
C PHE A 274 10.65 -9.98 -14.78
N LEU A 275 11.09 -9.70 -16.02
CA LEU A 275 11.80 -10.68 -16.82
C LEU A 275 13.14 -11.07 -16.19
N ALA A 276 13.90 -10.09 -15.71
CA ALA A 276 15.15 -10.34 -15.01
C ALA A 276 14.92 -11.12 -13.72
N ASP A 277 13.87 -10.77 -12.96
CA ASP A 277 13.50 -11.45 -11.71
C ASP A 277 13.11 -12.91 -11.96
N VAL A 278 12.24 -13.18 -12.94
CA VAL A 278 11.83 -14.56 -13.28
C VAL A 278 13.02 -15.42 -13.72
N ILE A 279 13.94 -14.88 -14.51
CA ILE A 279 15.14 -15.60 -14.93
C ILE A 279 16.07 -15.83 -13.74
N GLU A 280 16.27 -14.82 -12.89
CA GLU A 280 17.10 -14.93 -11.69
C GLU A 280 16.56 -15.98 -10.71
N GLU A 281 15.25 -15.97 -10.45
CA GLU A 281 14.59 -16.94 -9.58
C GLU A 281 14.76 -18.38 -10.08
N LYS A 282 14.70 -18.59 -11.41
CA LYS A 282 14.79 -19.94 -12.01
C LYS A 282 16.23 -20.41 -12.26
N SER A 283 17.17 -19.49 -12.44
CA SER A 283 18.56 -19.82 -12.82
C SER A 283 19.61 -19.48 -11.75
N GLY A 284 19.23 -18.72 -10.72
CA GLY A 284 20.14 -18.13 -9.73
C GLY A 284 21.02 -17.01 -10.27
N LYS A 285 20.77 -16.53 -11.51
CA LYS A 285 21.59 -15.50 -12.16
C LYS A 285 20.73 -14.46 -12.87
N ARG A 286 20.90 -13.19 -12.49
CA ARG A 286 20.24 -12.07 -13.16
C ARG A 286 20.77 -11.86 -14.59
N PRO A 287 19.90 -11.80 -15.61
CA PRO A 287 20.30 -11.52 -16.98
C PRO A 287 20.51 -10.01 -17.23
N ASP A 288 21.24 -9.68 -18.28
CA ASP A 288 21.26 -8.32 -18.84
C ASP A 288 20.01 -8.14 -19.72
N THR A 289 19.20 -7.11 -19.43
CA THR A 289 17.95 -6.83 -20.16
C THR A 289 18.03 -5.59 -21.04
N SER A 290 19.22 -5.03 -21.23
CA SER A 290 19.45 -3.81 -22.03
C SER A 290 18.99 -3.94 -23.49
N SER A 291 19.17 -5.12 -24.08
CA SER A 291 18.81 -5.46 -25.46
C SER A 291 17.33 -5.79 -25.66
N ILE A 292 16.60 -6.05 -24.56
CA ILE A 292 15.23 -6.56 -24.59
C ILE A 292 14.25 -5.41 -24.82
N GLN A 293 13.28 -5.63 -25.70
CA GLN A 293 12.24 -4.65 -26.03
C GLN A 293 10.85 -5.25 -25.83
N PRO A 294 10.23 -5.01 -24.66
CA PRO A 294 8.84 -5.37 -24.44
C PRO A 294 7.91 -4.48 -25.28
N SER A 295 6.99 -5.10 -26.02
CA SER A 295 5.85 -4.42 -26.63
C SER A 295 4.66 -4.50 -25.70
N ILE A 296 4.07 -3.36 -25.36
CA ILE A 296 2.89 -3.29 -24.49
C ILE A 296 1.80 -2.51 -25.22
N GLU A 297 0.66 -3.15 -25.42
CA GLU A 297 -0.56 -2.53 -25.93
C GLU A 297 -1.64 -2.65 -24.86
N LEU A 298 -2.40 -1.59 -24.62
CA LEU A 298 -3.51 -1.62 -23.65
C LEU A 298 -4.82 -1.95 -24.37
N ASP A 299 -5.48 -3.03 -23.93
CA ASP A 299 -6.84 -3.39 -24.32
C ASP A 299 -7.74 -3.24 -23.08
N GLY A 300 -8.19 -2.00 -22.82
CA GLY A 300 -8.81 -1.65 -21.54
C GLY A 300 -7.83 -1.77 -20.37
N LEU A 301 -8.23 -2.50 -19.33
CA LEU A 301 -7.39 -2.78 -18.14
C LEU A 301 -6.43 -3.98 -18.34
N MET A 302 -6.53 -4.67 -19.47
CA MET A 302 -5.74 -5.87 -19.77
C MET A 302 -4.65 -5.53 -20.78
N PRO A 303 -3.37 -5.45 -20.36
CA PRO A 303 -2.28 -5.22 -21.31
C PRO A 303 -2.00 -6.48 -22.13
N LYS A 304 -1.84 -6.31 -23.44
CA LYS A 304 -1.21 -7.29 -24.32
C LYS A 304 0.29 -7.06 -24.28
N ILE A 305 1.03 -8.05 -23.80
CA ILE A 305 2.47 -7.97 -23.58
C ILE A 305 3.16 -8.94 -24.53
N GLY A 306 4.09 -8.41 -25.31
CA GLY A 306 5.02 -9.19 -26.12
C GLY A 306 6.44 -8.95 -25.63
N ILE A 307 7.25 -10.00 -25.58
CA ILE A 307 8.66 -9.92 -25.19
C ILE A 307 9.50 -10.33 -26.40
N SER A 308 10.34 -9.43 -26.88
CA SER A 308 11.22 -9.66 -28.02
C SER A 308 12.68 -9.43 -27.63
N GLY A 309 13.59 -10.13 -28.31
CA GLY A 309 15.04 -10.02 -28.08
C GLY A 309 15.63 -11.00 -27.07
N LEU A 310 14.82 -11.93 -26.51
CA LEU A 310 15.32 -13.00 -25.65
C LEU A 310 16.24 -13.96 -26.44
N SER A 311 17.51 -14.01 -26.04
CA SER A 311 18.49 -14.92 -26.63
C SER A 311 18.67 -16.19 -25.80
N SER A 312 19.08 -17.28 -26.45
CA SER A 312 19.45 -18.54 -25.77
C SER A 312 20.60 -18.38 -24.77
N LYS A 313 21.40 -17.31 -24.89
CA LYS A 313 22.47 -16.96 -23.95
C LYS A 313 21.92 -16.46 -22.60
N GLU A 314 20.84 -15.69 -22.61
CA GLU A 314 20.21 -15.14 -21.41
C GLU A 314 19.32 -16.16 -20.70
N LEU A 315 18.65 -17.02 -21.48
CA LEU A 315 17.73 -18.03 -20.97
C LEU A 315 18.43 -19.33 -20.51
N GLY A 316 19.60 -19.64 -21.05
CA GLY A 316 20.26 -20.91 -20.76
C GLY A 316 19.37 -22.11 -21.15
N SER A 317 19.00 -22.93 -20.17
CA SER A 317 18.10 -24.07 -20.34
C SER A 317 16.63 -23.78 -19.98
N LEU A 318 16.29 -22.52 -19.66
CA LEU A 318 14.93 -22.14 -19.28
C LEU A 318 13.97 -22.19 -20.48
N ASP A 319 12.72 -22.58 -20.22
CA ASP A 319 11.67 -22.55 -21.23
C ASP A 319 11.24 -21.11 -21.53
N VAL A 320 11.37 -20.71 -22.80
CA VAL A 320 11.05 -19.35 -23.27
C VAL A 320 9.58 -19.03 -23.00
N GLY A 321 8.68 -20.01 -23.21
CA GLY A 321 7.24 -19.82 -23.06
C GLY A 321 6.84 -19.58 -21.61
N GLU A 322 7.39 -20.37 -20.69
CA GLU A 322 7.16 -20.23 -19.26
C GLU A 322 7.67 -18.89 -18.72
N VAL A 323 8.91 -18.51 -19.06
CA VAL A 323 9.48 -17.22 -18.67
C VAL A 323 8.64 -16.06 -19.22
N THR A 324 8.27 -16.12 -20.51
CA THR A 324 7.46 -15.06 -21.14
C THR A 324 6.08 -14.95 -20.52
N SER A 325 5.42 -16.09 -20.25
CA SER A 325 4.08 -16.12 -19.65
C SER A 325 4.09 -15.57 -18.22
N GLU A 326 5.09 -15.93 -17.43
CA GLU A 326 5.20 -15.45 -16.05
C GLU A 326 5.52 -13.96 -15.99
N THR A 327 6.44 -13.47 -16.82
CA THR A 327 6.69 -12.03 -16.96
C THR A 327 5.41 -11.29 -17.39
N ALA A 328 4.69 -11.80 -18.39
CA ALA A 328 3.45 -11.18 -18.85
C ALA A 328 2.37 -11.15 -17.75
N ALA A 329 2.29 -12.18 -16.91
CA ALA A 329 1.39 -12.21 -15.77
C ALA A 329 1.77 -11.17 -14.71
N ARG A 330 3.05 -11.06 -14.33
CA ARG A 330 3.54 -10.06 -13.35
C ARG A 330 3.34 -8.63 -13.86
N THR A 331 3.67 -8.36 -15.13
CA THR A 331 3.43 -7.04 -15.74
C THR A 331 1.93 -6.72 -15.83
N SER A 332 1.08 -7.69 -16.19
CA SER A 332 -0.38 -7.49 -16.19
C SER A 332 -0.91 -7.13 -14.81
N ALA A 333 -0.47 -7.85 -13.78
CA ALA A 333 -0.85 -7.57 -12.40
C ALA A 333 -0.40 -6.17 -11.95
N TRP A 334 0.82 -5.76 -12.30
CA TRP A 334 1.33 -4.42 -12.01
C TRP A 334 0.52 -3.33 -12.74
N VAL A 335 0.23 -3.50 -14.04
CA VAL A 335 -0.58 -2.53 -14.81
C VAL A 335 -1.98 -2.41 -14.21
N SER A 336 -2.62 -3.52 -13.84
CA SER A 336 -3.91 -3.49 -13.15
C SER A 336 -3.82 -2.72 -11.85
N LYS A 337 -2.84 -3.00 -10.98
CA LYS A 337 -2.64 -2.27 -9.72
C LYS A 337 -2.40 -0.78 -9.93
N ALA A 338 -1.62 -0.41 -10.94
CA ALA A 338 -1.34 0.97 -11.28
C ALA A 338 -2.62 1.71 -11.70
N LEU A 339 -3.42 1.12 -12.58
CA LEU A 339 -4.68 1.68 -13.05
C LEU A 339 -5.71 1.83 -11.92
N THR A 340 -5.71 0.91 -10.96
CA THR A 340 -6.65 0.93 -9.82
C THR A 340 -6.09 1.63 -8.59
N LEU A 341 -4.92 2.30 -8.66
CA LEU A 341 -4.24 2.85 -7.48
C LEU A 341 -5.14 3.78 -6.66
N MET A 342 -5.87 4.68 -7.32
CA MET A 342 -6.77 5.61 -6.65
C MET A 342 -7.96 4.93 -5.97
N ALA A 343 -8.30 3.70 -6.33
CA ALA A 343 -9.35 2.93 -5.68
C ALA A 343 -8.87 2.26 -4.38
N TRP A 344 -7.68 1.62 -4.40
CA TRP A 344 -7.22 0.82 -3.25
C TRP A 344 -6.27 1.55 -2.29
N ALA A 345 -5.54 2.57 -2.75
CA ALA A 345 -4.61 3.32 -1.90
C ALA A 345 -5.32 4.07 -0.74
N PRO A 346 -6.48 4.73 -0.95
CA PRO A 346 -7.23 5.34 0.15
C PRO A 346 -7.72 4.32 1.19
N SER A 347 -8.05 3.11 0.76
CA SER A 347 -8.42 2.00 1.65
C SER A 347 -7.27 1.58 2.57
N THR A 348 -6.06 1.54 2.01
CA THR A 348 -4.83 1.34 2.79
C THR A 348 -4.61 2.47 3.79
N ALA A 349 -4.77 3.73 3.38
CA ALA A 349 -4.65 4.89 4.27
C ALA A 349 -5.68 4.88 5.41
N SER A 350 -6.94 4.48 5.15
CA SER A 350 -7.96 4.31 6.19
C SER A 350 -7.56 3.26 7.22
N THR A 351 -7.04 2.12 6.76
CA THR A 351 -6.57 1.02 7.62
C THR A 351 -5.38 1.45 8.48
N LEU A 352 -4.39 2.12 7.90
CA LEU A 352 -3.25 2.69 8.64
C LEU A 352 -3.74 3.72 9.68
N GLY A 353 -4.70 4.58 9.33
CA GLY A 353 -5.29 5.53 10.26
C GLY A 353 -6.06 4.87 11.42
N TYR A 354 -6.65 3.69 11.22
CA TYR A 354 -7.23 2.89 12.30
C TYR A 354 -6.15 2.32 13.21
N GLN A 355 -5.13 1.66 12.62
CA GLN A 355 -4.01 1.08 13.34
C GLN A 355 -3.27 2.13 14.18
N ALA A 356 -3.01 3.31 13.62
CA ALA A 356 -2.39 4.42 14.32
C ALA A 356 -3.17 4.82 15.58
N SER A 357 -4.49 5.04 15.47
CA SER A 357 -5.32 5.42 16.62
C SER A 357 -5.34 4.36 17.71
N VAL A 358 -5.35 3.08 17.33
CA VAL A 358 -5.31 1.97 18.30
C VAL A 358 -3.95 1.89 18.99
N LEU A 359 -2.85 1.96 18.24
CA LEU A 359 -1.49 1.92 18.78
C LEU A 359 -1.22 3.12 19.69
N ASP A 360 -1.61 4.32 19.27
CA ASP A 360 -1.50 5.55 20.07
C ASP A 360 -2.28 5.41 21.37
N ALA A 361 -3.52 4.89 21.33
CA ALA A 361 -4.32 4.66 22.53
C ALA A 361 -3.67 3.66 23.51
N ILE A 362 -3.05 2.59 23.02
CA ILE A 362 -2.33 1.63 23.87
C ILE A 362 -1.14 2.33 24.55
N LEU A 363 -0.32 3.03 23.75
CA LEU A 363 0.89 3.71 24.24
C LEU A 363 0.54 4.82 25.25
N ASP A 364 -0.47 5.63 24.96
CA ASP A 364 -0.97 6.66 25.88
C ASP A 364 -1.46 6.04 27.20
N GLY A 365 -2.20 4.93 27.14
CA GLY A 365 -2.62 4.22 28.34
C GLY A 365 -1.43 3.70 29.16
N PHE A 366 -0.36 3.22 28.50
CA PHE A 366 0.86 2.81 29.19
C PHE A 366 1.54 3.98 29.90
N GLU A 367 1.61 5.15 29.25
CA GLU A 367 2.20 6.37 29.82
C GLU A 367 1.41 6.91 31.01
N GLU A 368 0.08 6.92 30.93
CA GLU A 368 -0.80 7.26 32.06
C GLU A 368 -0.57 6.36 33.28
N ALA A 369 -0.17 5.11 33.04
CA ALA A 369 0.20 4.15 34.07
C ALA A 369 1.68 4.19 34.48
N GLY A 370 2.42 5.23 34.06
CA GLY A 370 3.80 5.52 34.45
C GLY A 370 4.88 4.83 33.62
N TRP A 371 4.54 4.24 32.47
CA TRP A 371 5.55 3.80 31.50
C TRP A 371 6.21 5.01 30.81
N GLN A 372 7.47 4.87 30.40
CA GLN A 372 8.22 5.93 29.72
C GLN A 372 8.47 5.49 28.28
N ARG A 373 7.90 6.26 27.33
CA ARG A 373 8.10 6.01 25.90
C ARG A 373 9.55 6.34 25.52
N PRO A 374 10.26 5.43 24.81
CA PRO A 374 11.58 5.73 24.27
C PRO A 374 11.50 6.89 23.27
N GLU A 375 12.43 7.85 23.35
CA GLU A 375 12.44 9.06 22.52
C GLU A 375 13.07 8.85 21.13
N ASP A 376 14.03 7.93 20.97
CA ASP A 376 14.84 7.82 19.74
C ASP A 376 14.83 6.41 19.14
N LEU A 377 14.08 6.24 18.05
CA LEU A 377 14.04 4.99 17.29
C LEU A 377 13.97 5.20 15.76
N GLU A 378 13.95 6.43 15.23
CA GLU A 378 13.67 6.70 13.81
C GLU A 378 14.55 5.98 12.77
N ILE A 379 13.93 5.64 11.64
CA ILE A 379 14.58 5.17 10.41
C ILE A 379 14.58 6.32 9.39
N GLU A 380 15.76 6.72 8.94
CA GLU A 380 15.90 7.80 7.96
C GLU A 380 15.77 7.26 6.53
N ALA A 381 15.20 8.06 5.64
CA ALA A 381 15.09 7.71 4.24
C ALA A 381 16.41 7.87 3.48
N LYS A 382 16.54 7.19 2.33
CA LYS A 382 17.77 7.23 1.53
C LYS A 382 17.53 7.73 0.10
N ALA A 383 18.31 8.73 -0.31
CA ALA A 383 18.34 9.18 -1.69
C ALA A 383 19.02 8.15 -2.60
N VAL A 384 18.50 7.98 -3.82
CA VAL A 384 19.20 7.26 -4.90
C VAL A 384 20.30 8.19 -5.41
N GLU A 385 21.56 7.82 -5.22
CA GLU A 385 22.70 8.54 -5.79
C GLU A 385 22.74 8.29 -7.31
N GLU A 386 22.84 9.35 -8.11
CA GLU A 386 23.10 9.26 -9.54
C GLU A 386 24.59 8.94 -9.74
N ASP A 387 24.91 7.71 -10.17
CA ASP A 387 26.26 7.31 -10.59
C ASP A 387 26.59 7.78 -12.02
#